data_AF-X1FV94-F1
#
_entry.id   AF-X1FV94-F1
#
_cell.length_a   1.000
_cell.length_b   1.000
_cell.length_c   1.000
_cell.angle_alpha   90.00
_cell.angle_beta   90.00
_cell.angle_gamma   90.00
#
_symmetry.space_group_name_H-M   'P 1'
#
loop_
_entity.id
_entity.type
_entity.pdbx_description
1 polymer ?
#
loop_
_entity_poly.entity_id
_entity_poly.type
_entity_poly.pdbx_seq_one_letter_code
_entity_poly.pdbx_strand_id
1 'polypeptide(L)'
;TGEILSLMLGCYAWDIHRTFNGFYPSCNYSWYDNYRTEAELPVPAPDPPEGRNSDRAIRWLELVDEYYGEVDVEVGKLMLADDIISGYGPTERGGGYDGKVTSTDMVLDGSMSMWARWGNAAGKIFDLEAFVEGRSEEWIAGNQQIIDDLQRYV
;
A
#
# COMPACT_ATOMS: atom_id res chain seq x y z
N THR A 1 23.06 4.73 12.83
CA THR A 1 23.15 3.27 12.58
C THR A 1 22.37 3.01 11.32
N GLY A 2 22.97 2.43 10.28
CA GLY A 2 22.28 2.13 9.00
C GLY A 2 21.40 0.89 9.06
N GLU A 3 20.86 0.58 10.24
CA GLU A 3 20.04 -0.60 10.47
C GLU A 3 18.57 -0.24 10.27
N ILE A 4 17.84 -1.09 9.56
CA ILE A 4 16.38 -1.04 9.47
C ILE A 4 15.78 -2.26 10.17
N LEU A 5 14.62 -2.05 10.80
CA LEU A 5 13.92 -3.04 11.60
C LEU A 5 12.46 -3.13 11.17
N SER A 6 11.95 -4.35 11.05
CA SER A 6 10.53 -4.66 10.90
C SER A 6 10.01 -5.33 12.17
N LEU A 7 8.89 -4.83 12.69
CA LEU A 7 8.18 -5.37 13.85
C LEU A 7 6.80 -5.86 13.39
N MET A 8 6.50 -7.12 13.65
CA MET A 8 5.13 -7.64 13.64
C MET A 8 4.72 -7.90 15.08
N LEU A 9 3.54 -7.41 15.47
CA LEU A 9 3.12 -7.40 16.86
C LEU A 9 1.70 -8.00 16.98
N GLY A 10 1.59 -9.06 17.77
CA GLY A 10 0.34 -9.61 18.28
C GLY A 10 0.06 -9.17 19.71
N CYS A 11 -0.93 -9.78 20.35
CA CYS A 11 -1.22 -9.53 21.76
C CYS A 11 -0.24 -10.30 22.67
N TYR A 12 0.26 -11.45 22.24
CA TYR A 12 1.10 -12.35 23.04
C TYR A 12 2.42 -12.75 22.37
N ALA A 13 2.53 -12.56 21.06
CA ALA A 13 3.68 -12.88 20.24
C ALA A 13 4.15 -11.66 19.43
N TRP A 14 5.42 -11.68 19.05
CA TRP A 14 6.01 -10.66 18.19
C TRP A 14 7.17 -11.23 17.39
N ASP A 15 7.47 -10.58 16.29
CA ASP A 15 8.62 -10.88 15.44
C ASP A 15 9.41 -9.60 15.19
N ILE A 16 10.74 -9.70 15.31
CA ILE A 16 11.68 -8.62 15.01
C ILE A 16 12.67 -9.11 13.96
N HIS A 17 12.67 -8.44 12.81
CA HIS A 17 13.64 -8.68 11.74
C HIS A 17 14.50 -7.43 11.55
N ARG A 18 15.82 -7.62 11.41
CA ARG A 18 16.80 -6.54 11.27
C ARG A 18 17.70 -6.80 10.07
N THR A 19 18.02 -5.74 9.34
CA THR A 19 19.04 -5.76 8.29
C THR A 19 19.75 -4.41 8.19
N PHE A 20 20.98 -4.41 7.70
CA PHE A 20 21.74 -3.20 7.35
C PHE A 20 21.71 -2.90 5.85
N ASN A 21 21.24 -3.86 5.05
CA ASN A 21 21.13 -3.76 3.61
C ASN A 21 19.98 -4.64 3.14
N GLY A 22 18.81 -4.05 2.96
CA GLY A 22 17.64 -4.79 2.53
C GLY A 22 16.40 -3.92 2.48
N PHE A 23 15.26 -4.58 2.34
CA PHE A 23 13.95 -3.97 2.16
C PHE A 23 12.92 -4.73 2.99
N TYR A 24 11.95 -4.03 3.57
CA TYR A 24 10.82 -4.65 4.26
C TYR A 24 9.50 -4.21 3.62
N PRO A 25 8.82 -5.11 2.89
CA PRO A 25 7.49 -4.81 2.37
C PRO A 25 6.44 -4.80 3.48
N SER A 26 5.42 -3.96 3.34
CA SER A 26 4.28 -3.94 4.25
C SER A 26 2.99 -3.59 3.51
N CYS A 27 1.97 -4.44 3.66
CA CYS A 27 0.70 -4.30 2.94
C CYS A 27 -0.45 -5.00 3.67
N ASN A 28 -0.48 -4.92 5.00
CA ASN A 28 -1.47 -5.63 5.84
C ASN A 28 -1.39 -7.16 5.69
N TYR A 29 -0.22 -7.66 5.28
CA TYR A 29 0.10 -9.07 5.16
C TYR A 29 0.96 -9.52 6.34
N SER A 30 0.63 -10.68 6.90
CA SER A 30 1.30 -11.23 8.07
C SER A 30 2.55 -12.01 7.65
N TRP A 31 3.73 -11.40 7.75
CA TRP A 31 4.96 -11.97 7.19
C TRP A 31 5.64 -13.05 8.04
N TYR A 32 5.47 -13.05 9.37
CA TYR A 32 6.38 -13.76 10.28
C TYR A 32 5.68 -14.76 11.20
N ASP A 33 6.37 -15.85 11.52
CA ASP A 33 5.76 -17.07 12.06
C ASP A 33 5.16 -16.93 13.46
N ASN A 34 5.76 -16.17 14.37
CA ASN A 34 5.25 -16.10 15.75
C ASN A 34 3.89 -15.39 15.77
N TYR A 35 3.80 -14.23 15.11
CA TYR A 35 2.51 -13.54 14.94
C TYR A 35 1.50 -14.41 14.20
N ARG A 36 1.90 -15.06 13.09
CA ARG A 36 1.00 -15.90 12.30
C ARG A 36 0.45 -17.08 13.11
N THR A 37 1.28 -17.66 13.98
CA THR A 37 0.88 -18.72 14.92
C THR A 37 -0.16 -18.21 15.91
N GLU A 38 0.05 -17.03 16.50
CA GLU A 38 -0.94 -16.41 17.40
C GLU A 38 -2.26 -16.08 16.67
N ALA A 39 -2.17 -15.61 15.42
CA ALA A 39 -3.32 -15.29 14.58
C ALA A 39 -4.02 -16.51 13.96
N GLU A 40 -3.57 -17.72 14.30
CA GLU A 40 -4.11 -19.00 13.81
C GLU A 40 -4.14 -19.09 12.26
N LEU A 41 -3.14 -18.50 11.60
CA LEU A 41 -3.09 -18.49 10.12
C LEU A 41 -2.63 -19.86 9.59
N PRO A 42 -3.38 -20.47 8.64
CA PRO A 42 -3.23 -21.89 8.31
C PRO A 42 -2.09 -22.23 7.34
N VAL A 43 -1.48 -21.22 6.72
CA VAL A 43 -0.47 -21.38 5.65
C VAL A 43 0.82 -20.64 6.00
N PRO A 44 2.01 -21.12 5.58
CA PRO A 44 3.27 -20.38 5.72
C PRO A 44 3.34 -19.21 4.75
N ALA A 45 3.98 -18.11 5.18
CA ALA A 45 4.20 -16.96 4.32
C ALA A 45 5.35 -17.18 3.30
N PRO A 46 5.29 -16.56 2.10
CA PRO A 46 4.12 -15.91 1.54
C PRO A 46 3.03 -16.91 1.11
N ASP A 47 1.79 -16.63 1.47
CA ASP A 47 0.62 -17.42 1.11
C ASP A 47 0.38 -17.31 -0.40
N PRO A 48 -0.27 -18.31 -1.04
CA PRO A 48 -0.74 -18.17 -2.41
C PRO A 48 -1.60 -16.90 -2.59
N PRO A 49 -1.61 -16.29 -3.79
CA PRO A 49 -2.41 -15.12 -4.10
C PRO A 49 -3.91 -15.46 -4.08
N GLU A 50 -4.51 -15.31 -2.90
CA GLU A 50 -5.92 -15.56 -2.58
C GLU A 50 -6.62 -14.29 -2.07
N GLY A 51 -6.19 -13.12 -2.55
CA GLY A 51 -6.83 -11.84 -2.27
C GLY A 51 -5.86 -10.67 -2.19
N ARG A 52 -6.41 -9.46 -2.11
CA ARG A 52 -5.65 -8.20 -2.27
C ARG A 52 -4.39 -8.07 -1.41
N ASN A 53 -4.36 -8.63 -0.20
CA ASN A 53 -3.18 -8.53 0.67
C ASN A 53 -2.07 -9.51 0.28
N SER A 54 -2.40 -10.75 -0.09
CA SER A 54 -1.40 -11.70 -0.61
C SER A 54 -0.92 -11.30 -2.00
N ASP A 55 -1.80 -10.75 -2.85
CA ASP A 55 -1.41 -10.21 -4.16
C ASP A 55 -0.38 -9.08 -4.02
N ARG A 56 -0.63 -8.13 -3.10
CA ARG A 56 0.32 -7.04 -2.80
C ARG A 56 1.61 -7.57 -2.18
N ALA A 57 1.53 -8.59 -1.32
CA ALA A 57 2.72 -9.19 -0.71
C ALA A 57 3.64 -9.78 -1.78
N ILE A 58 3.09 -10.58 -2.69
CA ILE A 58 3.84 -11.12 -3.83
C ILE A 58 4.38 -10.00 -4.72
N ARG A 59 3.54 -9.02 -5.09
CA ARG A 59 3.98 -7.91 -5.95
C ARG A 59 5.11 -7.09 -5.33
N TRP A 60 5.06 -6.87 -4.02
CA TRP A 60 6.15 -6.22 -3.31
C TRP A 60 7.45 -7.01 -3.42
N LEU A 61 7.42 -8.34 -3.28
CA LEU A 61 8.63 -9.17 -3.43
C LEU A 61 9.20 -9.08 -4.85
N GLU A 62 8.34 -9.06 -5.88
CA GLU A 62 8.76 -8.87 -7.27
C GLU A 62 9.42 -7.51 -7.49
N LEU A 63 8.81 -6.42 -7.00
CA LEU A 63 9.37 -5.07 -7.11
C LEU A 63 10.71 -4.94 -6.38
N VAL A 64 10.85 -5.60 -5.22
CA VAL A 64 12.10 -5.60 -4.46
C VAL A 64 13.21 -6.30 -5.21
N ASP A 65 12.92 -7.42 -5.88
CA ASP A 65 13.87 -8.14 -6.71
C ASP A 65 14.24 -7.32 -7.95
N GLU A 66 13.24 -6.74 -8.63
CA GLU A 66 13.41 -5.92 -9.83
C GLU A 66 14.31 -4.69 -9.60
N TYR A 67 14.14 -4.01 -8.47
CA TYR A 67 14.85 -2.76 -8.15
C TYR A 67 15.93 -2.93 -7.07
N TYR A 68 16.39 -4.17 -6.82
CA TYR A 68 17.35 -4.43 -5.75
C TYR A 68 18.64 -3.60 -5.95
N GLY A 69 18.97 -2.78 -4.95
CA GLY A 69 20.15 -1.90 -4.99
C GLY A 69 19.96 -0.61 -5.79
N GLU A 70 18.79 -0.39 -6.39
CA GLU A 70 18.47 0.78 -7.22
C GLU A 70 17.36 1.66 -6.62
N VAL A 71 16.79 1.28 -5.47
CA VAL A 71 15.69 2.03 -4.83
C VAL A 71 16.15 3.42 -4.39
N ASP A 72 15.69 4.42 -5.14
CA ASP A 72 15.75 5.83 -4.80
C ASP A 72 14.35 6.44 -4.69
N VAL A 73 14.27 7.78 -4.64
CA VAL A 73 13.00 8.50 -4.54
C VAL A 73 12.11 8.28 -5.76
N GLU A 74 12.67 8.20 -6.97
CA GLU A 74 11.89 8.02 -8.19
C GLU A 74 11.40 6.57 -8.30
N VAL A 75 12.24 5.59 -7.99
CA VAL A 75 11.83 4.18 -7.90
C VAL A 75 10.75 3.99 -6.84
N GLY A 76 10.88 4.62 -5.67
CA GLY A 76 9.85 4.58 -4.62
C GLY A 76 8.50 5.12 -5.10
N LYS A 77 8.48 6.18 -5.93
CA LYS A 77 7.25 6.69 -6.54
C LYS A 77 6.64 5.69 -7.50
N LEU A 78 7.47 5.04 -8.33
CA LEU A 78 7.03 4.01 -9.28
C LEU A 78 6.42 2.81 -8.56
N MET A 79 7.07 2.31 -7.51
CA MET A 79 6.54 1.22 -6.69
C MET A 79 5.18 1.55 -6.09
N LEU A 80 4.99 2.78 -5.55
CA LEU A 80 3.69 3.21 -5.02
C LEU A 80 2.65 3.43 -6.11
N ALA A 81 3.06 3.71 -7.35
CA ALA A 81 2.19 3.93 -8.50
C ALA A 81 1.72 2.63 -9.18
N ASP A 82 2.27 1.47 -8.78
CA ASP A 82 1.85 0.16 -9.27
C ASP A 82 0.37 -0.11 -8.93
N ASP A 83 -0.40 -0.65 -9.88
CA ASP A 83 -1.85 -0.85 -9.73
C ASP A 83 -2.20 -1.90 -8.68
N ILE A 84 -1.37 -2.93 -8.52
CA ILE A 84 -1.56 -3.94 -7.48
C ILE A 84 -1.22 -3.33 -6.13
N ILE A 85 -0.09 -2.62 -6.02
CA ILE A 85 0.34 -1.98 -4.76
C ILE A 85 -0.64 -0.92 -4.28
N SER A 86 -1.01 0.01 -5.17
CA SER A 86 -1.99 1.05 -4.88
C SER A 86 -3.41 0.48 -4.80
N GLY A 87 -3.64 -0.72 -5.32
CA GLY A 87 -4.96 -1.34 -5.38
C GLY A 87 -5.94 -0.47 -6.16
N TYR A 88 -5.48 0.16 -7.25
CA TYR A 88 -6.26 1.09 -8.02
C TYR A 88 -7.36 0.36 -8.80
N GLY A 89 -8.59 0.84 -8.64
CA GLY A 89 -9.69 0.54 -9.53
C GLY A 89 -10.42 1.86 -9.84
N PRO A 90 -10.71 2.18 -11.12
CA PRO A 90 -11.29 3.48 -11.49
C PRO A 90 -12.65 3.72 -10.85
N THR A 91 -13.40 2.66 -10.54
CA THR A 91 -14.73 2.73 -9.89
C THR A 91 -14.73 2.09 -8.50
N GLU A 92 -13.58 1.73 -7.94
CA GLU A 92 -13.52 1.08 -6.63
C GLU A 92 -13.48 2.11 -5.51
N ARG A 93 -14.37 1.97 -4.52
CA ARG A 93 -14.38 2.79 -3.29
C ARG A 93 -13.27 2.33 -2.34
N GLY A 94 -12.02 2.35 -2.78
CA GLY A 94 -10.88 1.88 -2.00
C GLY A 94 -9.55 1.99 -2.74
N GLY A 95 -8.49 1.58 -2.07
CA GLY A 95 -7.11 1.69 -2.56
C GLY A 95 -6.32 2.83 -1.92
N GLY A 96 -5.12 3.06 -2.43
CA GLY A 96 -4.22 4.12 -1.99
C GLY A 96 -4.73 5.50 -2.40
N TYR A 97 -5.03 6.34 -1.41
CA TYR A 97 -5.49 7.72 -1.56
C TYR A 97 -4.41 8.76 -1.24
N ASP A 98 -3.19 8.30 -0.96
CA ASP A 98 -2.00 9.12 -0.95
C ASP A 98 -0.77 8.27 -1.29
N GLY A 99 0.34 8.94 -1.59
CA GLY A 99 1.66 8.33 -1.73
C GLY A 99 2.70 9.25 -1.13
N LYS A 100 3.64 8.71 -0.35
CA LYS A 100 4.72 9.47 0.28
C LYS A 100 6.02 8.71 0.15
N VAL A 101 7.06 9.41 -0.29
CA VAL A 101 8.41 8.86 -0.46
C VAL A 101 9.41 9.86 0.07
N THR A 102 10.40 9.37 0.80
CA THR A 102 11.52 10.19 1.28
C THR A 102 12.82 9.39 1.14
N SER A 103 13.95 10.05 1.33
CA SER A 103 15.27 9.45 1.39
C SER A 103 16.08 10.08 2.50
N THR A 104 17.23 9.49 2.82
CA THR A 104 18.17 10.06 3.79
C THR A 104 18.55 11.50 3.42
N ASP A 105 18.83 11.78 2.15
CA ASP A 105 19.21 13.12 1.70
C ASP A 105 18.07 14.12 1.89
N MET A 106 16.83 13.75 1.53
CA MET A 106 15.66 14.62 1.73
C MET A 106 15.39 14.90 3.22
N VAL A 107 15.61 13.92 4.09
CA VAL A 107 15.42 14.11 5.53
C VAL A 107 16.54 14.99 6.12
N LEU A 108 17.79 14.78 5.68
CA LEU A 108 18.97 15.43 6.24
C LEU A 108 19.32 16.79 5.58
N ASP A 109 18.59 17.22 4.55
CA ASP A 109 18.79 18.53 3.90
C ASP A 109 18.44 19.75 4.78
N GLY A 110 17.98 19.51 6.00
CA GLY A 110 17.60 20.54 6.98
C GLY A 110 16.12 20.93 6.93
N SER A 111 15.34 20.40 5.98
CA SER A 111 13.92 20.68 5.81
C SER A 111 13.00 19.52 6.17
N MET A 112 13.54 18.33 6.46
CA MET A 112 12.78 17.10 6.73
C MET A 112 11.84 16.76 5.56
N SER A 113 12.35 16.87 4.33
CA SER A 113 11.55 16.80 3.11
C SER A 113 11.04 15.40 2.78
N MET A 114 9.92 15.37 2.06
CA MET A 114 9.37 14.18 1.41
C MET A 114 8.65 14.60 0.13
N TRP A 115 8.60 13.69 -0.85
CA TRP A 115 7.62 13.78 -1.92
C TRP A 115 6.29 13.23 -1.39
N ALA A 116 5.20 13.93 -1.68
CA ALA A 116 3.86 13.48 -1.35
C ALA A 116 2.90 13.76 -2.49
N ARG A 117 1.92 12.88 -2.66
CA ARG A 117 0.77 13.09 -3.53
C ARG A 117 -0.51 12.79 -2.76
N TRP A 118 -1.45 13.73 -2.83
CA TRP A 118 -2.83 13.52 -2.40
C TRP A 118 -3.62 12.88 -3.55
N GLY A 119 -4.37 11.82 -3.27
CA GLY A 119 -4.97 10.94 -4.26
C GLY A 119 -4.06 9.77 -4.62
N ASN A 120 -4.47 8.95 -5.59
CA ASN A 120 -3.69 7.81 -6.05
C ASN A 120 -2.26 8.24 -6.45
N ALA A 121 -1.24 7.48 -6.03
CA ALA A 121 0.17 7.86 -6.20
C ALA A 121 0.57 8.03 -7.68
N ALA A 122 -0.02 7.26 -8.59
CA ALA A 122 0.17 7.38 -10.03
C ALA A 122 -0.58 8.59 -10.63
N GLY A 123 -1.48 9.22 -9.88
CA GLY A 123 -2.33 10.31 -10.36
C GLY A 123 -3.55 9.88 -11.13
N LYS A 124 -3.91 8.62 -11.01
CA LYS A 124 -5.08 8.08 -11.68
C LYS A 124 -6.34 8.61 -10.98
N ILE A 125 -7.32 9.00 -11.80
CA ILE A 125 -8.55 9.65 -11.35
C ILE A 125 -9.58 8.57 -10.99
N PHE A 126 -10.43 8.86 -10.01
CA PHE A 126 -11.63 8.07 -9.72
C PHE A 126 -12.74 8.46 -10.70
N ASP A 127 -13.30 7.49 -11.40
CA ASP A 127 -14.37 7.72 -12.37
C ASP A 127 -15.73 7.66 -11.68
N LEU A 128 -16.20 8.83 -11.21
CA LEU A 128 -17.49 8.95 -10.54
C LEU A 128 -18.66 8.63 -11.47
N GLU A 129 -18.57 9.00 -12.75
CA GLU A 129 -19.63 8.77 -13.73
C GLU A 129 -19.81 7.27 -13.97
N ALA A 130 -18.73 6.54 -14.28
CA ALA A 130 -18.77 5.09 -14.48
C ALA A 130 -19.17 4.35 -13.20
N PHE A 131 -18.83 4.89 -12.04
CA PHE A 131 -19.21 4.30 -10.76
C PHE A 131 -20.71 4.38 -10.44
N VAL A 132 -21.37 5.47 -10.84
CA VAL A 132 -22.83 5.63 -10.70
C VAL A 132 -23.62 5.07 -11.88
N GLU A 133 -22.96 4.79 -13.00
CA GLU A 133 -23.59 4.24 -14.20
C GLU A 133 -24.34 2.94 -13.90
N GLY A 134 -25.58 2.83 -14.40
CA GLY A 134 -26.43 1.65 -14.23
C GLY A 134 -26.97 1.42 -12.82
N ARG A 135 -26.69 2.32 -11.85
CA ARG A 135 -27.29 2.26 -10.51
C ARG A 135 -28.73 2.76 -10.54
N SER A 136 -29.62 2.12 -9.78
CA SER A 136 -31.01 2.55 -9.63
C SER A 136 -31.10 3.89 -8.89
N GLU A 137 -32.17 4.65 -9.13
CA GLU A 137 -32.46 5.90 -8.42
C GLU A 137 -32.49 5.74 -6.90
N GLU A 138 -33.08 4.64 -6.39
CA GLU A 138 -33.10 4.32 -4.95
C GLU A 138 -31.68 4.16 -4.38
N TRP A 139 -30.83 3.46 -5.11
CA TRP A 139 -29.43 3.28 -4.74
C TRP A 139 -28.69 4.61 -4.68
N ILE A 140 -28.88 5.48 -5.68
CA ILE A 140 -28.27 6.81 -5.74
C ILE A 140 -28.74 7.65 -4.55
N ALA A 141 -30.05 7.72 -4.31
CA ALA A 141 -30.62 8.46 -3.18
C ALA A 141 -30.08 7.96 -1.83
N GLY A 142 -29.93 6.64 -1.66
CA GLY A 142 -29.35 6.03 -0.47
C GLY A 142 -27.84 6.25 -0.30
N ASN A 143 -27.13 6.66 -1.36
CA ASN A 143 -25.68 6.86 -1.37
C ASN A 143 -25.28 8.32 -1.67
N GLN A 144 -26.23 9.26 -1.65
CA GLN A 144 -26.00 10.64 -2.10
C GLN A 144 -24.82 11.30 -1.38
N GLN A 145 -24.71 11.14 -0.06
CA GLN A 145 -23.59 11.69 0.71
C GLN A 145 -22.23 11.17 0.22
N ILE A 146 -22.13 9.88 -0.11
CA ILE A 146 -20.90 9.27 -0.63
C ILE A 146 -20.57 9.83 -2.01
N ILE A 147 -21.58 9.97 -2.87
CA ILE A 147 -21.42 10.55 -4.21
C ILE A 147 -20.93 11.99 -4.10
N ASP A 148 -21.54 12.80 -3.23
CA ASP A 148 -21.15 14.20 -3.00
C ASP A 148 -19.72 14.31 -2.46
N ASP A 149 -19.32 13.42 -1.56
CA ASP A 149 -17.96 13.39 -1.03
C ASP A 149 -16.95 12.97 -2.10
N LEU A 150 -17.25 11.94 -2.91
CA LEU A 150 -16.40 11.52 -4.02
C LEU A 150 -16.26 12.60 -5.09
N GLN A 151 -17.32 13.37 -5.33
CA GLN A 151 -17.33 14.47 -6.30
C GLN A 151 -16.35 15.60 -5.93
N ARG A 152 -15.94 15.72 -4.67
CA ARG A 152 -14.91 16.69 -4.25
C ARG A 152 -13.49 16.28 -4.64
N TYR A 153 -13.29 15.02 -5.05
CA TYR A 153 -11.99 14.44 -5.37
C TYR A 153 -11.76 14.21 -6.88
N VAL A 154 -12.71 14.62 -7.72
CA VAL A 154 -12.63 14.57 -9.20
C VAL A 154 -12.46 15.95 -9.81
#